data_AF-A0A8F2JBL9-F1
#
_entry.id   AF-A0A8F2JBL9-F1
#
_cell.length_a   1.000
_cell.length_b   1.000
_cell.length_c   1.000
_cell.angle_alpha   90.00
_cell.angle_beta   90.00
_cell.angle_gamma   90.00
#
_symmetry.space_group_name_H-M   'P 1'
#
loop_
_entity.id
_entity.type
_entity.pdbx_description
1 polymer ?
#
loop_
_entity_poly.entity_id
_entity_poly.type
_entity_poly.pdbx_seq_one_letter_code
_entity_poly.pdbx_strand_id
1 'polypeptide(L)'
;MKKKVMQQIGMRICGFLLCVALLAVPALLQLEGFTAEAAGYKVGLIQVTDTPVNIRSGPGTNYDRVGTLSNARLVYVKSEKVNGSWTWYQIALSADAAPYGWIREDLLACVTTVEADPAFDQYLQSQGFPRSYWDNLRVLHAIYPNWKFEAFHTGLQWTDVLAAETNGGINVVHPDYLNYGSKYIDTTNVDGTGELVKYDTGWYKASKDLVAYYLDPRNFLDDIHIFQMEKLTFESNVHSASNLGYMLKNTFMDGSYSTTIDGKFYKYEGGQFSYSGGTTTFQQAIFDLSKKNNVNPYHVAARIRQEMGPSGVSPLGWGAVSGYLGIYNFFNIGAYTTDEHGANENGAIYAKNAGWTDPYKALDGGIRFLGKNYIAIGQDTLYLQKFDVVGPSYYDHQYMTNVMAPTSEANTTGTKLKNSFGSSFTSQPFAFRIPVYLNMPENAVENPASSQYVPSSNLVTDSIIASETYLISGDGIITGVAEGTEVSTLTGGIKVVMEGGVMHLFDASGNEKTSGKVVTGDRLQVWNSNGDLQKEYGIVIYGDASGDGVITVLDLLRVQKQILGTIKLEGSYLKAADVSRNGTVDVLDLLRIQKHILGSSTITQK
;
A
#
# COMPACT_ATOMS: atom_id res chain seq x y z
N MET A 1 8.59 64.53 29.48
CA MET A 1 7.83 63.33 29.90
C MET A 1 6.42 63.49 29.34
N LYS A 2 5.88 62.70 28.42
CA LYS A 2 6.19 61.36 27.89
C LYS A 2 5.79 61.46 26.39
N LYS A 3 6.63 61.30 25.36
CA LYS A 3 7.57 60.20 25.08
C LYS A 3 7.00 58.88 25.61
N LYS A 4 5.95 58.37 24.95
CA LYS A 4 5.59 56.94 24.81
C LYS A 4 4.21 56.68 24.14
N VAL A 5 3.87 57.31 23.01
CA VAL A 5 2.74 56.80 22.15
C VAL A 5 2.93 57.11 20.65
N MET A 6 4.16 57.18 20.14
CA MET A 6 4.41 57.43 18.71
C MET A 6 5.47 56.49 18.14
N GLN A 7 5.39 55.22 18.56
CA GLN A 7 6.21 54.12 18.05
C GLN A 7 5.37 52.84 18.03
N GLN A 8 4.18 52.89 17.41
CA GLN A 8 3.42 51.68 17.03
C GLN A 8 2.34 51.97 15.95
N ILE A 9 2.63 52.87 15.00
CA ILE A 9 1.81 53.10 13.79
C ILE A 9 2.69 52.91 12.54
N GLY A 10 3.42 51.80 12.51
CA GLY A 10 4.33 51.46 11.41
C GLY A 10 4.56 49.97 11.26
N MET A 11 3.60 49.14 11.69
CA MET A 11 3.66 47.69 11.55
C MET A 11 2.26 47.09 11.74
N ARG A 12 1.34 47.38 10.80
CA ARG A 12 0.04 46.69 10.64
C ARG A 12 -0.66 47.12 9.35
N ILE A 13 0.09 47.15 8.24
CA ILE A 13 -0.45 47.18 6.88
C ILE A 13 0.39 46.17 6.09
N CYS A 14 0.11 44.88 6.29
CA CYS A 14 0.53 43.78 5.40
C CYS A 14 -0.15 42.43 5.72
N GLY A 15 -1.09 42.37 6.68
CA GLY A 15 -1.66 41.10 7.15
C GLY A 15 -3.18 40.93 6.97
N PHE A 16 -3.87 41.84 6.28
CA PHE A 16 -5.34 41.84 6.25
C PHE A 16 -5.94 42.23 4.89
N LEU A 17 -5.29 41.82 3.80
CA LEU A 17 -5.81 41.93 2.43
C LEU A 17 -5.78 40.60 1.66
N LEU A 18 -5.61 39.46 2.35
CA LEU A 18 -5.55 38.14 1.70
C LEU A 18 -6.61 37.12 2.17
N CYS A 19 -7.66 37.54 2.87
CA CYS A 19 -8.65 36.59 3.42
C CYS A 19 -10.12 36.85 3.08
N VAL A 20 -10.48 37.77 2.19
CA VAL A 20 -11.90 37.97 1.82
C VAL A 20 -12.05 38.28 0.34
N ALA A 21 -11.86 37.27 -0.50
CA ALA A 21 -12.32 37.27 -1.90
C ALA A 21 -12.48 35.83 -2.42
N LEU A 22 -13.15 34.96 -1.66
CA LEU A 22 -13.48 33.60 -2.10
C LEU A 22 -14.76 33.08 -1.44
N LEU A 23 -15.81 33.90 -1.40
CA LEU A 23 -17.17 33.46 -1.10
C LEU A 23 -18.14 34.34 -1.90
N ALA A 24 -18.41 33.95 -3.14
CA ALA A 24 -19.68 34.11 -3.88
C ALA A 24 -19.45 34.03 -5.39
N VAL A 25 -19.48 32.82 -5.95
CA VAL A 25 -20.04 32.60 -7.29
C VAL A 25 -20.98 31.40 -7.16
N PRO A 26 -22.31 31.58 -7.27
CA PRO A 26 -23.23 30.46 -7.32
C PRO A 26 -23.16 29.79 -8.69
N ALA A 27 -23.15 28.45 -8.70
CA ALA A 27 -23.59 27.56 -9.77
C ALA A 27 -23.46 28.05 -11.23
N LEU A 28 -22.32 27.76 -11.86
CA LEU A 28 -22.25 27.17 -13.21
C LEU A 28 -20.79 26.83 -13.53
N LEU A 29 -20.34 25.64 -13.13
CA LEU A 29 -19.24 24.97 -13.82
C LEU A 29 -19.84 23.67 -14.33
N GLN A 30 -20.48 23.76 -15.50
CA GLN A 30 -20.42 22.63 -16.42
C GLN A 30 -18.94 22.38 -16.64
N LEU A 31 -18.43 21.33 -15.99
CA LEU A 31 -17.12 20.76 -16.27
C LEU A 31 -17.21 20.15 -17.66
N GLU A 32 -17.15 20.97 -18.70
CA GLU A 32 -16.94 20.49 -20.05
C GLU A 32 -15.48 20.03 -20.13
N GLY A 33 -15.30 18.71 -20.28
CA GLY A 33 -14.03 18.14 -20.68
C GLY A 33 -13.31 17.24 -19.67
N PHE A 34 -14.02 16.44 -18.87
CA PHE A 34 -13.51 15.06 -18.70
C PHE A 34 -14.01 14.30 -19.92
N THR A 35 -13.28 14.41 -21.04
CA THR A 35 -13.40 13.35 -22.04
C THR A 35 -12.89 12.11 -21.35
N ALA A 36 -13.82 11.26 -20.91
CA ALA A 36 -13.54 9.87 -20.61
C ALA A 36 -12.66 9.35 -21.75
N GLU A 37 -11.47 8.84 -21.41
CA GLU A 37 -10.73 8.03 -22.36
C GLU A 37 -11.66 6.90 -22.78
N ALA A 38 -12.10 6.94 -24.04
CA ALA A 38 -13.20 6.15 -24.57
C ALA A 38 -12.81 4.68 -24.85
N ALA A 39 -11.64 4.24 -24.40
CA ALA A 39 -11.18 2.87 -24.52
C ALA A 39 -10.67 2.40 -23.15
N GLY A 40 -11.30 1.36 -22.59
CA GLY A 40 -10.80 0.74 -21.38
C GLY A 40 -9.35 0.30 -21.51
N TYR A 41 -8.63 0.35 -20.38
CA TYR A 41 -7.23 -0.02 -20.32
C TYR A 41 -7.09 -1.42 -19.73
N LYS A 42 -6.31 -2.28 -20.39
CA LYS A 42 -6.01 -3.63 -19.89
C LYS A 42 -4.93 -3.54 -18.82
N VAL A 43 -5.17 -4.16 -17.68
CA VAL A 43 -4.28 -4.11 -16.51
C VAL A 43 -4.14 -5.46 -15.86
N GLY A 44 -3.10 -5.61 -15.06
CA GLY A 44 -2.95 -6.72 -14.14
C GLY A 44 -2.55 -6.23 -12.74
N LEU A 45 -2.93 -7.01 -11.72
CA LEU A 45 -2.39 -6.86 -10.37
C LEU A 45 -1.35 -7.93 -10.13
N ILE A 46 -0.15 -7.54 -9.74
CA ILE A 46 0.92 -8.48 -9.39
C ILE A 46 0.48 -9.28 -8.17
N GLN A 47 0.57 -10.60 -8.27
CA GLN A 47 0.25 -11.49 -7.14
C GLN A 47 1.21 -11.22 -5.99
N VAL A 48 0.68 -11.23 -4.77
CA VAL A 48 1.51 -11.13 -3.57
C VAL A 48 2.22 -12.47 -3.33
N THR A 49 3.55 -12.45 -3.36
CA THR A 49 4.40 -13.61 -3.04
C THR A 49 5.45 -13.25 -1.98
N ASP A 50 6.09 -14.22 -1.33
CA ASP A 50 7.08 -13.94 -0.28
C ASP A 50 8.28 -13.10 -0.75
N THR A 51 8.51 -13.06 -2.07
CA THR A 51 9.54 -12.25 -2.72
C THR A 51 8.95 -11.41 -3.85
N PRO A 52 9.54 -10.25 -4.18
CA PRO A 52 9.19 -9.48 -5.38
C PRO A 52 9.20 -10.33 -6.67
N VAL A 53 8.30 -10.00 -7.60
CA VAL A 53 8.11 -10.76 -8.84
C VAL A 53 9.13 -10.33 -9.91
N ASN A 54 9.80 -11.30 -10.54
CA ASN A 54 10.79 -11.03 -11.59
C ASN A 54 10.10 -10.59 -12.90
N ILE A 55 10.56 -9.49 -13.46
CA ILE A 55 10.17 -8.97 -14.79
C ILE A 55 11.27 -9.28 -15.79
N ARG A 56 10.91 -9.68 -17.02
CA ARG A 56 11.85 -10.16 -18.04
C ARG A 56 11.91 -9.29 -19.29
N SER A 57 13.04 -9.31 -20.01
CA SER A 57 13.22 -8.57 -21.26
C SER A 57 12.37 -9.13 -22.42
N GLY A 58 11.88 -10.35 -22.28
CA GLY A 58 11.00 -10.98 -23.26
C GLY A 58 10.08 -12.05 -22.67
N PRO A 59 9.13 -12.55 -23.49
CA PRO A 59 8.09 -13.47 -23.07
C PRO A 59 8.63 -14.89 -22.94
N GLY A 60 9.39 -15.18 -21.88
CA GLY A 60 9.97 -16.52 -21.63
C GLY A 60 10.95 -16.52 -20.47
N THR A 61 11.13 -17.67 -19.81
CA THR A 61 12.06 -17.80 -18.67
C THR A 61 13.54 -17.77 -19.07
N ASN A 62 13.83 -17.89 -20.36
CA ASN A 62 15.17 -17.79 -20.95
C ASN A 62 15.62 -16.33 -21.21
N TYR A 63 14.72 -15.35 -21.06
CA TYR A 63 15.06 -13.93 -21.18
C TYR A 63 15.61 -13.36 -19.89
N ASP A 64 16.51 -12.40 -20.02
CA ASP A 64 17.16 -11.71 -18.90
C ASP A 64 16.13 -11.06 -17.97
N ARG A 65 16.44 -11.06 -16.67
CA ARG A 65 15.67 -10.29 -15.70
C ARG A 65 15.96 -8.81 -15.90
N VAL A 66 14.91 -8.02 -16.15
CA VAL A 66 14.96 -6.56 -16.29
C VAL A 66 14.50 -5.84 -15.04
N GLY A 67 13.91 -6.54 -14.07
CA GLY A 67 13.53 -5.91 -12.82
C GLY A 67 12.87 -6.86 -11.83
N THR A 68 12.52 -6.32 -10.67
CA THR A 68 11.49 -6.91 -9.82
C THR A 68 10.43 -5.87 -9.50
N LEU A 69 9.19 -6.29 -9.39
CA LEU A 69 8.10 -5.44 -8.93
C LEU A 69 7.53 -5.98 -7.62
N SER A 70 7.15 -5.07 -6.75
CA SER A 70 6.50 -5.40 -5.49
C SER A 70 5.14 -6.04 -5.72
N ASN A 71 4.72 -6.79 -4.70
CA ASN A 71 3.42 -7.39 -4.60
C ASN A 71 2.28 -6.36 -4.71
N ALA A 72 1.12 -6.79 -5.22
CA ALA A 72 -0.10 -5.98 -5.39
C ALA A 72 0.07 -4.71 -6.25
N ARG A 73 1.20 -4.57 -6.94
CA ARG A 73 1.45 -3.46 -7.86
C ARG A 73 0.53 -3.57 -9.07
N LEU A 74 -0.18 -2.50 -9.37
CA LEU A 74 -0.91 -2.34 -10.63
C LEU A 74 0.07 -2.16 -11.78
N VAL A 75 -0.16 -2.90 -12.86
CA VAL A 75 0.60 -2.82 -14.11
C VAL A 75 -0.33 -2.71 -15.30
N TYR A 76 0.09 -1.99 -16.33
CA TYR A 76 -0.69 -1.74 -17.54
C TYR A 76 -0.23 -2.68 -18.65
N VAL A 77 -1.14 -3.52 -19.15
CA VAL A 77 -0.85 -4.52 -20.17
C VAL A 77 -0.83 -3.85 -21.55
N LYS A 78 0.32 -3.94 -22.22
CA LYS A 78 0.58 -3.35 -23.55
C LYS A 78 0.43 -4.36 -24.67
N SER A 79 0.81 -5.61 -24.43
CA SER A 79 0.63 -6.70 -25.37
C SER A 79 0.67 -8.04 -24.64
N GLU A 80 0.30 -9.12 -25.33
CA GLU A 80 0.38 -10.48 -24.81
C GLU A 80 1.01 -11.42 -25.86
N LYS A 81 1.69 -12.45 -25.38
CA LYS A 81 2.28 -13.49 -26.22
C LYS A 81 2.23 -14.83 -25.51
N VAL A 82 1.71 -15.84 -26.19
CA VAL A 82 1.79 -17.23 -25.71
C VAL A 82 3.19 -17.77 -26.00
N ASN A 83 3.87 -18.27 -24.97
CA ASN A 83 5.12 -19.01 -25.12
C ASN A 83 5.09 -20.27 -24.22
N GLY A 84 5.07 -21.45 -24.85
CA GLY A 84 4.85 -22.72 -24.17
C GLY A 84 3.42 -22.80 -23.63
N SER A 85 3.27 -23.26 -22.38
CA SER A 85 1.97 -23.38 -21.69
C SER A 85 1.49 -22.08 -21.03
N TRP A 86 2.23 -20.99 -21.19
CA TRP A 86 1.98 -19.74 -20.46
C TRP A 86 1.72 -18.58 -21.39
N THR A 87 0.75 -17.75 -21.03
CA THR A 87 0.63 -16.39 -21.54
C THR A 87 1.63 -15.48 -20.83
N TRP A 88 2.33 -14.66 -21.60
CA TRP A 88 3.19 -13.60 -21.11
C TRP A 88 2.60 -12.25 -21.48
N TYR A 89 2.54 -11.34 -20.52
CA TYR A 89 2.05 -9.98 -20.70
C TYR A 89 3.22 -9.02 -20.71
N GLN A 90 3.30 -8.19 -21.75
CA GLN A 90 4.17 -7.04 -21.75
C GLN A 90 3.49 -5.94 -20.95
N ILE A 91 4.18 -5.41 -19.94
CA ILE A 91 3.61 -4.49 -18.96
C ILE A 91 4.32 -3.14 -18.96
N ALA A 92 3.61 -2.09 -18.52
CA ALA A 92 4.15 -0.77 -18.21
C ALA A 92 3.72 -0.35 -16.79
N LEU A 93 4.43 0.63 -16.21
CA LEU A 93 4.20 1.08 -14.82
C LEU A 93 3.13 2.18 -14.69
N SER A 94 2.68 2.73 -15.82
CA SER A 94 1.54 3.65 -15.93
C SER A 94 0.87 3.47 -17.30
N ALA A 95 -0.31 4.07 -17.47
CA ALA A 95 -1.07 4.03 -18.72
C ALA A 95 -0.26 4.57 -19.91
N ASP A 96 0.55 5.61 -19.72
CA ASP A 96 1.31 6.25 -20.80
C ASP A 96 2.79 5.83 -20.86
N ALA A 97 3.25 5.05 -19.88
CA ALA A 97 4.63 4.59 -19.84
C ALA A 97 4.96 3.62 -20.98
N ALA A 98 6.21 3.69 -21.43
CA ALA A 98 6.81 2.68 -22.29
C ALA A 98 6.78 1.29 -21.60
N PRO A 99 6.78 0.20 -22.38
CA PRO A 99 6.89 -1.14 -21.81
C PRO A 99 8.10 -1.30 -20.89
N TYR A 100 7.84 -1.74 -19.67
CA TYR A 100 8.84 -2.04 -18.65
C TYR A 100 9.46 -3.43 -18.84
N GLY A 101 8.65 -4.41 -19.24
CA GLY A 101 9.10 -5.77 -19.51
C GLY A 101 7.95 -6.76 -19.57
N TRP A 102 8.25 -8.04 -19.39
CA TRP A 102 7.31 -9.14 -19.52
C TRP A 102 7.13 -9.90 -18.21
N ILE A 103 5.89 -10.22 -17.89
CA ILE A 103 5.47 -11.01 -16.73
C ILE A 103 4.63 -12.20 -17.20
N ARG A 104 4.74 -13.33 -16.50
CA ARG A 104 3.98 -14.55 -16.79
C ARG A 104 2.62 -14.51 -16.11
N GLU A 105 1.59 -15.06 -16.73
CA GLU A 105 0.20 -14.92 -16.27
C GLU A 105 -0.07 -15.43 -14.85
N ASP A 106 0.60 -16.49 -14.41
CA ASP A 106 0.46 -17.06 -13.05
C ASP A 106 1.10 -16.21 -11.95
N LEU A 107 1.79 -15.12 -12.31
CA LEU A 107 2.37 -14.15 -11.38
C LEU A 107 1.48 -12.89 -11.26
N LEU A 108 0.34 -12.87 -11.96
CA LEU A 108 -0.69 -11.84 -11.85
C LEU A 108 -1.89 -12.44 -11.13
N ALA A 109 -2.35 -11.80 -10.05
CA ALA A 109 -3.55 -12.21 -9.32
C ALA A 109 -4.79 -12.14 -10.22
N CYS A 110 -4.81 -11.15 -11.12
CA CYS A 110 -5.82 -11.00 -12.15
C CYS A 110 -5.27 -10.20 -13.34
N VAL A 111 -5.92 -10.36 -14.49
CA VAL A 111 -5.79 -9.48 -15.65
C VAL A 111 -7.20 -9.13 -16.11
N THR A 112 -7.49 -7.83 -16.23
CA THR A 112 -8.82 -7.36 -16.61
C THR A 112 -8.73 -6.12 -17.48
N THR A 113 -9.85 -5.74 -18.09
CA THR A 113 -9.99 -4.43 -18.76
C THR A 113 -10.82 -3.54 -17.85
N VAL A 114 -10.27 -2.37 -17.52
CA VAL A 114 -10.97 -1.35 -16.74
C VAL A 114 -11.56 -0.35 -17.69
N GLU A 115 -12.88 -0.31 -17.76
CA GLU A 115 -13.64 0.69 -18.50
C GLU A 115 -13.93 1.91 -17.63
N ALA A 116 -14.28 3.03 -18.25
CA ALA A 116 -14.72 4.21 -17.52
C ALA A 116 -16.05 3.92 -16.79
N ASP A 117 -16.07 4.12 -15.48
CA ASP A 117 -17.28 4.04 -14.64
C ASP A 117 -17.44 5.35 -13.85
N PRO A 118 -18.10 6.37 -14.44
CA PRO A 118 -18.28 7.67 -13.78
C PRO A 118 -19.08 7.57 -12.47
N ALA A 119 -19.95 6.56 -12.33
CA ALA A 119 -20.72 6.38 -11.10
C ALA A 119 -19.83 5.87 -9.97
N PHE A 120 -18.92 4.94 -10.27
CA PHE A 120 -17.93 4.48 -9.31
C PHE A 120 -16.89 5.56 -8.98
N ASP A 121 -16.47 6.37 -9.95
CA ASP A 121 -15.59 7.51 -9.70
C ASP A 121 -16.23 8.55 -8.77
N GLN A 122 -17.52 8.87 -8.99
CA GLN A 122 -18.28 9.73 -8.08
C GLN A 122 -18.41 9.09 -6.69
N TYR A 123 -18.59 7.78 -6.62
CA TYR A 123 -18.59 7.05 -5.35
C TYR A 123 -17.25 7.20 -4.63
N LEU A 124 -16.11 6.93 -5.28
CA LEU A 124 -14.77 7.10 -4.69
C LEU A 124 -14.51 8.54 -4.24
N GLN A 125 -14.94 9.52 -5.04
CA GLN A 125 -14.85 10.93 -4.70
C GLN A 125 -15.70 11.27 -3.47
N SER A 126 -16.93 10.74 -3.38
CA SER A 126 -17.82 10.96 -2.23
C SER A 126 -17.29 10.34 -0.93
N GLN A 127 -16.56 9.22 -1.04
CA GLN A 127 -15.82 8.62 0.07
C GLN A 127 -14.59 9.46 0.44
N GLY A 128 -14.12 10.35 -0.44
CA GLY A 128 -12.95 11.19 -0.19
C GLY A 128 -11.62 10.47 -0.40
N PHE A 129 -11.58 9.36 -1.15
CA PHE A 129 -10.32 8.67 -1.43
C PHE A 129 -9.35 9.57 -2.23
N PRO A 130 -8.07 9.67 -1.84
CA PRO A 130 -7.05 10.30 -2.69
C PRO A 130 -6.90 9.55 -4.03
N ARG A 131 -6.55 10.28 -5.10
CA ARG A 131 -6.42 9.70 -6.46
C ARG A 131 -5.48 8.48 -6.51
N SER A 132 -4.46 8.43 -5.66
CA SER A 132 -3.50 7.32 -5.58
C SER A 132 -4.10 5.97 -5.14
N TYR A 133 -5.36 5.93 -4.67
CA TYR A 133 -6.09 4.70 -4.37
C TYR A 133 -6.93 4.19 -5.55
N TRP A 134 -7.35 5.11 -6.43
CA TRP A 134 -8.47 4.88 -7.33
C TRP A 134 -8.21 3.79 -8.35
N ASP A 135 -6.99 3.69 -8.90
CA ASP A 135 -6.75 2.72 -9.97
C ASP A 135 -6.88 1.28 -9.47
N ASN A 136 -6.31 0.94 -8.30
CA ASN A 136 -6.49 -0.39 -7.70
C ASN A 136 -7.97 -0.63 -7.33
N LEU A 137 -8.66 0.36 -6.77
CA LEU A 137 -10.08 0.23 -6.42
C LEU A 137 -10.97 0.04 -7.67
N ARG A 138 -10.66 0.70 -8.79
CA ARG A 138 -11.34 0.49 -10.07
C ARG A 138 -11.11 -0.91 -10.62
N VAL A 139 -9.89 -1.44 -10.51
CA VAL A 139 -9.62 -2.85 -10.87
C VAL A 139 -10.48 -3.79 -10.03
N LEU A 140 -10.47 -3.62 -8.71
CA LEU A 140 -11.26 -4.46 -7.81
C LEU A 140 -12.76 -4.34 -8.11
N HIS A 141 -13.27 -3.13 -8.32
CA HIS A 141 -14.69 -2.91 -8.69
C HIS A 141 -15.06 -3.55 -10.02
N ALA A 142 -14.20 -3.45 -11.03
CA ALA A 142 -14.44 -4.08 -12.33
C ALA A 142 -14.55 -5.61 -12.23
N ILE A 143 -13.84 -6.24 -11.30
CA ILE A 143 -13.87 -7.70 -11.07
C ILE A 143 -14.96 -8.09 -10.06
N TYR A 144 -15.19 -7.25 -9.05
CA TYR A 144 -16.03 -7.49 -7.88
C TYR A 144 -17.04 -6.35 -7.68
N PRO A 145 -18.06 -6.21 -8.55
CA PRO A 145 -18.96 -5.06 -8.56
C PRO A 145 -19.85 -4.93 -7.30
N ASN A 146 -19.93 -5.99 -6.48
CA ASN A 146 -20.69 -6.00 -5.23
C ASN A 146 -19.84 -5.66 -3.99
N TRP A 147 -18.53 -5.43 -4.16
CA TRP A 147 -17.66 -5.00 -3.08
C TRP A 147 -17.88 -3.53 -2.76
N LYS A 148 -17.83 -3.19 -1.48
CA LYS A 148 -17.98 -1.82 -0.99
C LYS A 148 -16.67 -1.34 -0.39
N PHE A 149 -16.22 -0.18 -0.82
CA PHE A 149 -14.98 0.44 -0.35
C PHE A 149 -15.29 1.70 0.43
N GLU A 150 -15.22 1.64 1.74
CA GLU A 150 -15.49 2.77 2.64
C GLU A 150 -14.17 3.41 3.07
N ALA A 151 -14.01 4.72 2.85
CA ALA A 151 -12.82 5.42 3.32
C ALA A 151 -12.91 5.67 4.83
N PHE A 152 -11.86 5.31 5.56
CA PHE A 152 -11.69 5.69 6.95
C PHE A 152 -10.62 6.78 7.07
N HIS A 153 -11.08 8.03 7.11
CA HIS A 153 -10.22 9.19 7.33
C HIS A 153 -9.73 9.22 8.77
N THR A 154 -8.47 8.85 8.99
CA THR A 154 -7.89 8.75 10.34
C THR A 154 -7.73 10.12 11.00
N GLY A 155 -7.56 11.17 10.19
CA GLY A 155 -7.22 12.52 10.65
C GLY A 155 -5.78 12.65 11.15
N LEU A 156 -4.97 11.59 11.04
CA LEU A 156 -3.60 11.54 11.54
C LEU A 156 -2.59 11.84 10.43
N GLN A 157 -1.50 12.52 10.77
CA GLN A 157 -0.38 12.75 9.86
C GLN A 157 0.40 11.46 9.64
N TRP A 158 0.62 11.10 8.38
CA TRP A 158 1.39 9.91 8.00
C TRP A 158 2.75 9.83 8.72
N THR A 159 3.48 10.94 8.79
CA THR A 159 4.80 11.01 9.43
C THR A 159 4.76 10.73 10.92
N ASP A 160 3.69 11.15 11.60
CA ASP A 160 3.54 11.00 13.05
C ASP A 160 3.16 9.56 13.40
N VAL A 161 2.26 8.97 12.61
CA VAL A 161 1.90 7.53 12.72
C VAL A 161 3.15 6.68 12.49
N LEU A 162 3.90 6.93 11.41
CA LEU A 162 5.11 6.17 11.12
C LEU A 162 6.17 6.32 12.22
N ALA A 163 6.32 7.52 12.79
CA ALA A 163 7.22 7.72 13.92
C ALA A 163 6.76 6.94 15.17
N ALA A 164 5.46 6.93 15.47
CA ALA A 164 4.90 6.16 16.58
C ALA A 164 5.11 4.65 16.37
N GLU A 165 4.80 4.13 15.18
CA GLU A 165 4.92 2.71 14.83
C GLU A 165 6.39 2.21 14.77
N THR A 166 7.38 3.10 14.74
CA THR A 166 8.80 2.73 14.72
C THR A 166 9.49 2.80 16.08
N ASN A 167 8.73 3.09 17.13
CA ASN A 167 9.24 3.17 18.49
C ASN A 167 9.29 1.79 19.17
N GLY A 168 10.42 1.50 19.84
CA GLY A 168 10.58 0.29 20.64
C GLY A 168 10.28 -1.01 19.87
N GLY A 169 9.64 -1.96 20.56
CA GLY A 169 9.21 -3.25 20.01
C GLY A 169 7.76 -3.28 19.53
N ILE A 170 7.18 -2.12 19.16
CA ILE A 170 5.77 -2.05 18.69
C ILE A 170 5.59 -2.85 17.40
N ASN A 171 6.58 -2.80 16.50
CA ASN A 171 6.61 -3.59 15.27
C ASN A 171 7.86 -4.47 15.22
N VAL A 172 7.65 -5.79 15.13
CA VAL A 172 8.70 -6.81 15.11
C VAL A 172 8.54 -7.74 13.91
N VAL A 173 9.62 -8.44 13.55
CA VAL A 173 9.75 -9.34 12.40
C VAL A 173 10.40 -10.66 12.84
N HIS A 174 9.95 -11.77 12.27
CA HIS A 174 10.43 -13.11 12.60
C HIS A 174 11.92 -13.30 12.23
N PRO A 175 12.68 -14.10 12.99
CA PRO A 175 14.09 -14.39 12.69
C PRO A 175 14.38 -14.93 11.29
N ASP A 176 13.41 -15.55 10.63
CA ASP A 176 13.56 -16.05 9.26
C ASP A 176 13.90 -14.95 8.24
N TYR A 177 13.65 -13.67 8.59
CA TYR A 177 13.94 -12.53 7.74
C TYR A 177 15.33 -11.89 8.02
N LEU A 178 16.18 -12.51 8.84
CA LEU A 178 17.54 -12.01 9.14
C LEU A 178 18.39 -11.76 7.89
N ASN A 179 18.21 -12.56 6.85
CA ASN A 179 18.93 -12.45 5.58
C ASN A 179 18.61 -11.16 4.80
N TYR A 180 17.50 -10.49 5.08
CA TYR A 180 17.15 -9.20 4.47
C TYR A 180 17.89 -8.02 5.13
N GLY A 181 18.52 -8.23 6.29
CA GLY A 181 19.33 -7.23 6.98
C GLY A 181 18.57 -5.93 7.27
N SER A 182 19.24 -4.78 7.08
CA SER A 182 18.71 -3.45 7.37
C SER A 182 17.44 -3.08 6.60
N LYS A 183 17.12 -3.82 5.53
CA LYS A 183 15.88 -3.63 4.77
C LYS A 183 14.66 -3.96 5.61
N TYR A 184 14.71 -5.05 6.37
CA TYR A 184 13.56 -5.55 7.15
C TYR A 184 13.75 -5.37 8.65
N ILE A 185 15.00 -5.33 9.12
CA ILE A 185 15.36 -5.27 10.54
C ILE A 185 16.01 -3.92 10.83
N ASP A 186 15.65 -3.30 11.96
CA ASP A 186 16.41 -2.18 12.49
C ASP A 186 17.73 -2.70 13.09
N THR A 187 18.77 -2.78 12.25
CA THR A 187 20.09 -3.29 12.66
C THR A 187 20.83 -2.37 13.62
N THR A 188 20.29 -1.18 13.91
CA THR A 188 20.85 -0.25 14.90
C THR A 188 20.31 -0.49 16.31
N ASN A 189 19.24 -1.28 16.44
CA ASN A 189 18.64 -1.61 17.73
C ASN A 189 19.39 -2.75 18.42
N VAL A 190 20.52 -2.39 19.05
CA VAL A 190 21.42 -3.31 19.75
C VAL A 190 21.43 -3.05 21.26
N ASP A 191 21.72 -4.08 22.05
CA ASP A 191 21.89 -3.97 23.50
C ASP A 191 23.27 -3.41 23.88
N GLY A 192 23.57 -3.34 25.18
CA GLY A 192 24.84 -2.83 25.69
C GLY A 192 26.08 -3.66 25.32
N THR A 193 25.89 -4.84 24.72
CA THR A 193 26.96 -5.71 24.20
C THR A 193 27.14 -5.60 22.69
N GLY A 194 26.24 -4.90 21.99
CA GLY A 194 26.23 -4.76 20.54
C GLY A 194 25.44 -5.86 19.81
N GLU A 195 24.76 -6.75 20.54
CA GLU A 195 23.88 -7.77 19.98
C GLU A 195 22.49 -7.20 19.69
N LEU A 196 21.84 -7.66 18.61
CA LEU A 196 20.49 -7.19 18.27
C LEU A 196 19.48 -7.49 19.38
N VAL A 197 18.74 -6.47 19.80
CA VAL A 197 17.68 -6.62 20.80
C VAL A 197 16.57 -7.50 20.25
N LYS A 198 16.15 -8.47 21.06
CA LYS A 198 15.03 -9.38 20.78
C LYS A 198 13.81 -9.00 21.60
N TYR A 199 12.65 -9.06 20.96
CA TYR A 199 11.34 -8.87 21.56
C TYR A 199 10.54 -10.17 21.48
N ASP A 200 9.47 -10.25 22.26
CA ASP A 200 8.59 -11.41 22.34
C ASP A 200 9.38 -12.72 22.49
N THR A 201 9.14 -13.69 21.60
CA THR A 201 9.78 -15.00 21.57
C THR A 201 11.02 -15.05 20.68
N GLY A 202 11.79 -13.95 20.62
CA GLY A 202 13.06 -13.88 19.91
C GLY A 202 13.05 -13.09 18.59
N TRP A 203 12.02 -12.28 18.37
CA TRP A 203 11.81 -11.50 17.15
C TRP A 203 12.62 -10.20 17.16
N TYR A 204 12.91 -9.65 15.99
CA TYR A 204 13.71 -8.43 15.85
C TYR A 204 12.83 -7.22 15.56
N LYS A 205 13.25 -6.03 16.01
CA LYS A 205 12.56 -4.78 15.66
C LYS A 205 12.55 -4.58 14.14
N ALA A 206 11.39 -4.27 13.59
CA ALA A 206 11.23 -3.96 12.17
C ALA A 206 11.97 -2.67 11.78
N SER A 207 12.53 -2.63 10.57
CA SER A 207 13.08 -1.39 10.00
C SER A 207 11.97 -0.37 9.77
N LYS A 208 12.30 0.93 9.78
CA LYS A 208 11.34 2.00 9.46
C LYS A 208 10.73 1.84 8.06
N ASP A 209 11.52 1.41 7.08
CA ASP A 209 11.05 1.24 5.71
C ASP A 209 10.05 0.08 5.59
N LEU A 210 10.27 -1.01 6.33
CA LEU A 210 9.34 -2.13 6.37
C LEU A 210 8.03 -1.74 7.06
N VAL A 211 8.11 -1.01 8.17
CA VAL A 211 6.91 -0.48 8.84
C VAL A 211 6.14 0.44 7.90
N ALA A 212 6.80 1.34 7.17
CA ALA A 212 6.15 2.22 6.20
C ALA A 212 5.45 1.44 5.07
N TYR A 213 6.05 0.34 4.59
CA TYR A 213 5.43 -0.54 3.60
C TYR A 213 4.12 -1.17 4.09
N TYR A 214 4.11 -1.75 5.29
CA TYR A 214 2.91 -2.40 5.85
C TYR A 214 1.87 -1.40 6.39
N LEU A 215 2.31 -0.19 6.76
CA LEU A 215 1.42 0.89 7.15
C LEU A 215 0.66 1.45 5.93
N ASP A 216 1.17 1.36 4.71
CA ASP A 216 0.48 1.92 3.53
C ASP A 216 -0.63 0.98 3.02
N PRO A 217 -1.92 1.31 3.21
CA PRO A 217 -3.03 0.43 2.81
C PRO A 217 -3.09 0.21 1.29
N ARG A 218 -2.50 1.09 0.48
CA ARG A 218 -2.47 0.96 -1.00
C ARG A 218 -1.69 -0.27 -1.45
N ASN A 219 -0.74 -0.75 -0.64
CA ASN A 219 0.05 -1.95 -0.92
C ASN A 219 -0.73 -3.25 -0.82
N PHE A 220 -2.00 -3.19 -0.40
CA PHE A 220 -2.81 -4.37 -0.14
C PHE A 220 -4.20 -4.28 -0.76
N LEU A 221 -4.37 -3.43 -1.79
CA LEU A 221 -5.59 -3.32 -2.58
C LEU A 221 -5.58 -4.33 -3.72
N ASP A 222 -5.50 -5.61 -3.38
CA ASP A 222 -5.71 -6.76 -4.25
C ASP A 222 -6.83 -7.66 -3.70
N ASP A 223 -7.26 -8.66 -4.47
CA ASP A 223 -8.45 -9.46 -4.18
C ASP A 223 -8.33 -10.42 -2.99
N ILE A 224 -7.13 -10.53 -2.40
CA ILE A 224 -6.84 -11.39 -1.25
C ILE A 224 -6.40 -10.56 -0.04
N HIS A 225 -5.48 -9.61 -0.21
CA HIS A 225 -4.89 -8.89 0.93
C HIS A 225 -5.74 -7.72 1.39
N ILE A 226 -6.72 -7.29 0.58
CA ILE A 226 -7.71 -6.30 1.01
C ILE A 226 -8.55 -6.80 2.20
N PHE A 227 -8.61 -8.11 2.43
CA PHE A 227 -9.30 -8.69 3.58
C PHE A 227 -8.70 -8.28 4.93
N GLN A 228 -7.49 -7.73 4.99
CA GLN A 228 -7.00 -7.08 6.22
C GLN A 228 -7.81 -5.83 6.58
N MET A 229 -8.51 -5.26 5.60
CA MET A 229 -9.41 -4.12 5.70
C MET A 229 -10.89 -4.54 5.63
N GLU A 230 -11.23 -5.83 5.66
CA GLU A 230 -12.61 -6.30 5.75
C GLU A 230 -13.24 -5.80 7.05
N LYS A 231 -14.46 -5.26 6.98
CA LYS A 231 -15.22 -4.85 8.16
C LYS A 231 -15.57 -6.05 9.01
N LEU A 232 -15.17 -5.98 10.28
CA LEU A 232 -15.40 -7.02 11.27
C LEU A 232 -16.75 -6.88 11.98
N THR A 233 -17.47 -5.79 11.73
CA THR A 233 -18.84 -5.56 12.16
C THR A 233 -19.85 -6.32 11.30
N PHE A 234 -20.95 -6.78 11.88
CA PHE A 234 -22.02 -7.44 11.13
C PHE A 234 -22.75 -6.47 10.17
N GLU A 235 -22.80 -6.81 8.88
CA GLU A 235 -23.62 -6.10 7.88
C GLU A 235 -24.67 -7.02 7.24
N SER A 236 -25.96 -6.70 7.41
CA SER A 236 -27.06 -7.56 6.94
C SER A 236 -27.20 -7.66 5.42
N ASN A 237 -26.62 -6.71 4.68
CA ASN A 237 -26.58 -6.69 3.21
C ASN A 237 -25.29 -7.30 2.63
N VAL A 238 -24.35 -7.71 3.48
CA VAL A 238 -23.09 -8.37 3.12
C VAL A 238 -23.09 -9.83 3.58
N HIS A 239 -23.59 -10.08 4.78
CA HIS A 239 -23.50 -11.38 5.44
C HIS A 239 -24.78 -12.21 5.26
N SER A 240 -24.63 -13.46 4.82
CA SER A 240 -25.73 -14.43 4.76
C SER A 240 -25.33 -15.78 5.36
N ALA A 241 -26.30 -16.50 5.93
CA ALA A 241 -26.08 -17.85 6.45
C ALA A 241 -25.65 -18.83 5.33
N SER A 242 -26.18 -18.65 4.11
CA SER A 242 -25.80 -19.47 2.95
C SER A 242 -24.32 -19.31 2.62
N ASN A 243 -23.84 -18.06 2.59
CA ASN A 243 -22.45 -17.73 2.31
C ASN A 243 -21.49 -18.26 3.38
N LEU A 244 -21.90 -18.14 4.64
CA LEU A 244 -21.19 -18.74 5.76
C LEU A 244 -21.06 -20.26 5.59
N GLY A 245 -22.09 -20.94 5.08
CA GLY A 245 -22.06 -22.38 4.80
C GLY A 245 -20.90 -22.80 3.89
N TYR A 246 -20.56 -22.00 2.87
CA TYR A 246 -19.39 -22.27 2.01
C TYR A 246 -18.06 -22.18 2.76
N MET A 247 -17.96 -21.32 3.78
CA MET A 247 -16.74 -21.19 4.59
C MET A 247 -16.54 -22.35 5.57
N LEU A 248 -17.65 -22.93 6.05
CA LEU A 248 -17.63 -24.07 6.95
C LEU A 248 -17.35 -25.38 6.21
N LYS A 249 -17.39 -25.39 4.87
CA LYS A 249 -17.10 -26.59 4.08
C LYS A 249 -15.75 -27.19 4.40
N ASN A 250 -15.69 -28.52 4.45
CA ASN A 250 -14.49 -29.29 4.79
C ASN A 250 -13.93 -28.87 6.16
N THR A 251 -14.81 -28.78 7.16
CA THR A 251 -14.38 -28.56 8.55
C THR A 251 -15.13 -29.49 9.51
N PHE A 252 -14.80 -29.48 10.79
CA PHE A 252 -15.62 -30.16 11.79
C PHE A 252 -17.01 -29.47 11.94
N MET A 253 -17.12 -28.18 11.57
CA MET A 253 -18.33 -27.38 11.71
C MET A 253 -19.40 -27.69 10.64
N ASP A 254 -19.03 -28.23 9.48
CA ASP A 254 -19.99 -28.79 8.51
C ASP A 254 -20.17 -30.32 8.67
N GLY A 255 -19.45 -30.93 9.61
CA GLY A 255 -19.48 -32.36 9.88
C GLY A 255 -18.58 -33.20 8.97
N SER A 256 -17.70 -32.58 8.17
CA SER A 256 -16.75 -33.30 7.31
C SER A 256 -15.67 -34.05 8.07
N TYR A 257 -15.38 -33.64 9.32
CA TYR A 257 -14.33 -34.23 10.14
C TYR A 257 -14.85 -34.79 11.45
N SER A 258 -14.12 -35.79 11.95
CA SER A 258 -14.28 -36.42 13.26
C SER A 258 -12.93 -36.51 13.96
N THR A 259 -12.94 -36.69 15.27
CA THR A 259 -11.74 -36.98 16.06
C THR A 259 -11.99 -38.08 17.08
N THR A 260 -10.91 -38.66 17.61
CA THR A 260 -10.95 -39.58 18.75
C THR A 260 -10.06 -39.03 19.84
N ILE A 261 -10.64 -38.77 21.02
CA ILE A 261 -9.93 -38.23 22.20
C ILE A 261 -10.18 -39.21 23.35
N ASP A 262 -9.10 -39.65 23.99
CA ASP A 262 -9.13 -40.63 25.09
C ASP A 262 -9.97 -41.89 24.76
N GLY A 263 -9.87 -42.38 23.52
CA GLY A 263 -10.59 -43.56 23.04
C GLY A 263 -12.08 -43.33 22.72
N LYS A 264 -12.59 -42.10 22.87
CA LYS A 264 -13.98 -41.74 22.54
C LYS A 264 -14.05 -40.99 21.21
N PHE A 265 -14.96 -41.42 20.35
CA PHE A 265 -15.22 -40.82 19.04
C PHE A 265 -16.11 -39.58 19.16
N TYR A 266 -15.75 -38.51 18.43
CA TYR A 266 -16.47 -37.23 18.38
C TYR A 266 -16.67 -36.79 16.93
N LYS A 267 -17.90 -36.39 16.61
CA LYS A 267 -18.29 -35.82 15.32
C LYS A 267 -19.57 -35.00 15.46
N TYR A 268 -19.62 -33.84 14.80
CA TYR A 268 -20.84 -33.06 14.65
C TYR A 268 -21.52 -33.47 13.34
N GLU A 269 -22.35 -34.51 13.39
CA GLU A 269 -23.05 -35.01 12.18
C GLU A 269 -23.84 -33.89 11.50
N GLY A 270 -23.58 -33.65 10.21
CA GLY A 270 -24.17 -32.53 9.46
C GLY A 270 -23.89 -31.14 10.04
N GLY A 271 -22.82 -30.99 10.85
CA GLY A 271 -22.52 -29.76 11.57
C GLY A 271 -23.51 -29.45 12.70
N GLN A 272 -24.31 -30.42 13.14
CA GLN A 272 -25.35 -30.23 14.14
C GLN A 272 -24.86 -30.46 15.57
N PHE A 273 -25.41 -29.70 16.51
CA PHE A 273 -25.23 -29.91 17.94
C PHE A 273 -26.49 -29.56 18.74
N SER A 274 -26.59 -30.13 19.94
CA SER A 274 -27.68 -29.87 20.88
C SER A 274 -27.31 -28.80 21.90
N TYR A 275 -28.29 -28.01 22.31
CA TYR A 275 -28.19 -27.00 23.37
C TYR A 275 -29.54 -26.88 24.10
N SER A 276 -29.62 -26.06 25.14
CA SER A 276 -30.85 -25.91 25.95
C SER A 276 -32.10 -25.50 25.15
N GLY A 277 -31.94 -24.83 24.00
CA GLY A 277 -33.04 -24.43 23.11
C GLY A 277 -33.37 -25.43 21.99
N GLY A 278 -32.80 -26.63 21.98
CA GLY A 278 -33.05 -27.67 20.98
C GLY A 278 -31.79 -28.08 20.21
N THR A 279 -31.92 -28.24 18.89
CA THR A 279 -30.81 -28.62 17.99
C THR A 279 -30.61 -27.54 16.94
N THR A 280 -29.35 -27.23 16.62
CA THR A 280 -28.98 -26.25 15.59
C THR A 280 -27.74 -26.72 14.83
N THR A 281 -27.34 -25.99 13.79
CA THR A 281 -26.07 -26.18 13.09
C THR A 281 -25.07 -25.10 13.48
N PHE A 282 -23.76 -25.36 13.31
CA PHE A 282 -22.75 -24.30 13.41
C PHE A 282 -23.06 -23.13 12.47
N GLN A 283 -23.49 -23.40 11.24
CA GLN A 283 -23.86 -22.36 10.28
C GLN A 283 -24.91 -21.41 10.86
N GLN A 284 -26.02 -21.96 11.36
CA GLN A 284 -27.11 -21.12 11.87
C GLN A 284 -26.73 -20.44 13.18
N ALA A 285 -26.10 -21.18 14.11
CA ALA A 285 -25.68 -20.63 15.39
C ALA A 285 -24.67 -19.51 15.23
N ILE A 286 -23.62 -19.70 14.42
CA ILE A 286 -22.61 -18.66 14.17
C ILE A 286 -23.27 -17.44 13.53
N PHE A 287 -24.14 -17.62 12.53
CA PHE A 287 -24.80 -16.48 11.89
C PHE A 287 -25.67 -15.67 12.86
N ASP A 288 -26.54 -16.33 13.62
CA ASP A 288 -27.46 -15.67 14.56
C ASP A 288 -26.71 -14.99 15.71
N LEU A 289 -25.69 -15.65 16.26
CA LEU A 289 -24.88 -15.11 17.34
C LEU A 289 -23.98 -13.96 16.86
N SER A 290 -23.46 -14.04 15.63
CA SER A 290 -22.69 -12.96 15.01
C SER A 290 -23.57 -11.73 14.80
N LYS A 291 -24.78 -11.92 14.28
CA LYS A 291 -25.78 -10.85 14.17
C LYS A 291 -26.14 -10.24 15.53
N LYS A 292 -26.41 -11.07 16.54
CA LYS A 292 -26.72 -10.64 17.92
C LYS A 292 -25.61 -9.80 18.53
N ASN A 293 -24.36 -10.18 18.29
CA ASN A 293 -23.19 -9.57 18.91
C ASN A 293 -22.50 -8.53 18.01
N ASN A 294 -23.08 -8.22 16.85
CA ASN A 294 -22.57 -7.26 15.87
C ASN A 294 -21.15 -7.58 15.35
N VAL A 295 -20.86 -8.87 15.13
CA VAL A 295 -19.57 -9.35 14.61
C VAL A 295 -19.77 -10.00 13.24
N ASN A 296 -18.78 -9.89 12.35
CA ASN A 296 -18.77 -10.50 11.04
C ASN A 296 -18.71 -12.04 11.18
N PRO A 297 -19.72 -12.79 10.67
CA PRO A 297 -19.78 -14.25 10.81
C PRO A 297 -18.70 -14.97 9.99
N TYR A 298 -18.22 -14.36 8.91
CA TYR A 298 -17.13 -14.90 8.10
C TYR A 298 -15.81 -14.84 8.87
N HIS A 299 -15.55 -13.72 9.55
CA HIS A 299 -14.41 -13.59 10.46
C HIS A 299 -14.48 -14.60 11.61
N VAL A 300 -15.65 -14.80 12.22
CA VAL A 300 -15.86 -15.80 13.27
C VAL A 300 -15.53 -17.21 12.78
N ALA A 301 -16.04 -17.61 11.61
CA ALA A 301 -15.74 -18.92 11.03
C ALA A 301 -14.25 -19.10 10.71
N ALA A 302 -13.61 -18.07 10.17
CA ALA A 302 -12.18 -18.07 9.89
C ALA A 302 -11.36 -18.24 11.18
N ARG A 303 -11.71 -17.52 12.26
CA ARG A 303 -11.07 -17.65 13.58
C ARG A 303 -11.26 -19.03 14.18
N ILE A 304 -12.49 -19.56 14.25
CA ILE A 304 -12.69 -20.92 14.78
C ILE A 304 -11.86 -21.95 14.00
N ARG A 305 -11.81 -21.84 12.68
CA ARG A 305 -10.99 -22.73 11.83
C ARG A 305 -9.49 -22.55 12.07
N GLN A 306 -9.03 -21.34 12.35
CA GLN A 306 -7.63 -21.06 12.68
C GLN A 306 -7.27 -21.69 14.03
N GLU A 307 -8.12 -21.50 15.05
CA GLU A 307 -7.90 -21.96 16.42
C GLU A 307 -8.01 -23.47 16.58
N MET A 308 -8.98 -24.07 15.87
CA MET A 308 -9.30 -25.49 16.01
C MET A 308 -8.71 -26.35 14.88
N GLY A 309 -8.19 -25.73 13.82
CA GLY A 309 -7.88 -26.42 12.57
C GLY A 309 -9.15 -26.89 11.84
N PRO A 310 -9.02 -27.40 10.60
CA PRO A 310 -10.16 -27.90 9.84
C PRO A 310 -10.83 -29.10 10.53
N SER A 311 -10.05 -29.99 11.16
CA SER A 311 -10.58 -31.20 11.81
C SER A 311 -11.02 -31.01 13.26
N GLY A 312 -10.85 -29.82 13.84
CA GLY A 312 -11.10 -29.62 15.27
C GLY A 312 -10.09 -30.41 16.12
N VAL A 313 -8.79 -30.18 15.98
CA VAL A 313 -7.80 -31.03 16.68
C VAL A 313 -7.79 -30.84 18.20
N SER A 314 -8.25 -29.69 18.70
CA SER A 314 -8.23 -29.37 20.13
C SER A 314 -9.39 -30.06 20.87
N PRO A 315 -9.15 -30.73 22.01
CA PRO A 315 -10.21 -31.31 22.84
C PRO A 315 -11.19 -30.26 23.40
N LEU A 316 -10.79 -28.98 23.44
CA LEU A 316 -11.65 -27.87 23.81
C LEU A 316 -12.86 -27.71 22.88
N GLY A 317 -12.68 -27.93 21.57
CA GLY A 317 -13.76 -27.85 20.59
C GLY A 317 -14.82 -28.94 20.75
N TRP A 318 -14.49 -30.03 21.45
CA TRP A 318 -15.38 -31.19 21.62
C TRP A 318 -15.94 -31.34 23.03
N GLY A 319 -15.56 -30.45 23.95
CA GLY A 319 -15.87 -30.60 25.37
C GLY A 319 -15.26 -31.87 25.97
N ALA A 320 -14.05 -32.21 25.53
CA ALA A 320 -13.41 -33.49 25.78
C ALA A 320 -12.11 -33.37 26.60
N VAL A 321 -11.87 -32.22 27.25
CA VAL A 321 -10.72 -32.05 28.14
C VAL A 321 -10.96 -32.88 29.41
N SER A 322 -10.01 -33.74 29.77
CA SER A 322 -10.08 -34.58 30.97
C SER A 322 -10.27 -33.72 32.23
N GLY A 323 -11.21 -34.10 33.11
CA GLY A 323 -11.63 -33.30 34.26
C GLY A 323 -12.64 -32.17 33.97
N TYR A 324 -12.89 -31.85 32.69
CA TYR A 324 -13.76 -30.76 32.24
C TYR A 324 -14.71 -31.19 31.10
N LEU A 325 -15.21 -32.43 31.14
CA LEU A 325 -16.12 -32.94 30.11
C LEU A 325 -17.40 -32.10 30.00
N GLY A 326 -17.81 -31.78 28.77
CA GLY A 326 -18.96 -30.92 28.48
C GLY A 326 -18.70 -29.41 28.57
N ILE A 327 -17.44 -28.99 28.71
CA ILE A 327 -17.02 -27.59 28.68
C ILE A 327 -16.34 -27.29 27.35
N TYR A 328 -16.92 -26.38 26.57
CA TYR A 328 -16.51 -26.13 25.19
C TYR A 328 -15.78 -24.80 25.05
N ASN A 329 -14.77 -24.73 24.17
CA ASN A 329 -14.07 -23.51 23.82
C ASN A 329 -13.55 -23.59 22.37
N PHE A 330 -14.19 -22.86 21.45
CA PHE A 330 -13.86 -22.89 20.02
C PHE A 330 -12.79 -21.88 19.60
N PHE A 331 -12.36 -21.02 20.53
CA PHE A 331 -11.50 -19.87 20.25
C PHE A 331 -10.19 -19.91 21.03
N ASN A 332 -9.89 -21.01 21.72
CA ASN A 332 -8.73 -21.16 22.62
C ASN A 332 -8.60 -20.02 23.66
N ILE A 333 -9.72 -19.37 24.04
CA ILE A 333 -9.66 -18.23 24.97
C ILE A 333 -9.20 -18.73 26.34
N GLY A 334 -8.14 -18.11 26.86
CA GLY A 334 -7.52 -18.52 28.14
C GLY A 334 -6.67 -19.78 28.03
N ALA A 335 -6.37 -20.29 26.84
CA ALA A 335 -5.50 -21.46 26.65
C ALA A 335 -4.03 -21.03 26.56
N TYR A 336 -3.27 -21.20 27.64
CA TYR A 336 -1.83 -20.98 27.71
C TYR A 336 -1.19 -21.97 28.67
N THR A 337 0.07 -22.33 28.44
CA THR A 337 0.80 -23.24 29.34
C THR A 337 1.32 -22.49 30.55
N THR A 338 1.23 -23.11 31.72
CA THR A 338 1.80 -22.67 33.00
C THR A 338 2.58 -23.82 33.63
N ASP A 339 3.30 -23.56 34.70
CA ASP A 339 3.98 -24.61 35.47
C ASP A 339 3.00 -25.62 36.10
N GLU A 340 1.74 -25.20 36.34
CA GLU A 340 0.70 -26.00 37.00
C GLU A 340 -0.20 -26.74 36.00
N HIS A 341 -0.53 -26.10 34.86
CA HIS A 341 -1.53 -26.57 33.91
C HIS A 341 -1.06 -26.39 32.46
N GLY A 342 -1.42 -27.36 31.60
CA GLY A 342 -1.27 -27.24 30.15
C GLY A 342 -2.32 -26.32 29.51
N ALA A 343 -2.06 -25.88 28.27
CA ALA A 343 -2.93 -24.94 27.55
C ALA A 343 -4.41 -25.39 27.44
N ASN A 344 -4.66 -26.67 27.14
CA ASN A 344 -6.03 -27.19 27.04
C ASN A 344 -6.77 -27.18 28.38
N GLU A 345 -6.06 -27.42 29.49
CA GLU A 345 -6.65 -27.40 30.82
C GLU A 345 -7.01 -25.97 31.24
N ASN A 346 -6.10 -25.03 31.05
CA ASN A 346 -6.34 -23.61 31.30
C ASN A 346 -7.49 -23.05 30.45
N GLY A 347 -7.56 -23.43 29.16
CA GLY A 347 -8.67 -23.06 28.30
C GLY A 347 -10.03 -23.62 28.76
N ALA A 348 -10.04 -24.81 29.36
CA ALA A 348 -11.25 -25.42 29.92
C ALA A 348 -11.65 -24.79 31.27
N ILE A 349 -10.68 -24.43 32.11
CA ILE A 349 -10.91 -23.67 33.36
C ILE A 349 -11.57 -22.34 33.04
N TYR A 350 -11.03 -21.59 32.07
CA TYR A 350 -11.62 -20.34 31.61
C TYR A 350 -13.08 -20.54 31.16
N ALA A 351 -13.30 -21.49 30.25
CA ALA A 351 -14.61 -21.77 29.67
C ALA A 351 -15.64 -22.23 30.73
N LYS A 352 -15.20 -23.01 31.72
CA LYS A 352 -16.04 -23.41 32.87
C LYS A 352 -16.46 -22.21 33.68
N ASN A 353 -15.52 -21.32 34.03
CA ASN A 353 -15.80 -20.10 34.79
C ASN A 353 -16.71 -19.13 34.01
N ALA A 354 -16.60 -19.13 32.67
CA ALA A 354 -17.47 -18.37 31.78
C ALA A 354 -18.83 -19.03 31.51
N GLY A 355 -19.08 -20.24 32.02
CA GLY A 355 -20.35 -20.96 31.89
C GLY A 355 -20.60 -21.59 30.52
N TRP A 356 -19.55 -21.95 29.78
CA TRP A 356 -19.62 -22.52 28.42
C TRP A 356 -19.93 -24.02 28.43
N THR A 357 -21.09 -24.37 28.96
CA THR A 357 -21.53 -25.75 29.25
C THR A 357 -22.18 -26.47 28.06
N ASP A 358 -22.25 -25.83 26.91
CA ASP A 358 -22.72 -26.40 25.65
C ASP A 358 -22.12 -25.61 24.47
N PRO A 359 -22.11 -26.16 23.24
CA PRO A 359 -21.52 -25.49 22.10
C PRO A 359 -22.13 -24.11 21.79
N TYR A 360 -23.44 -23.90 22.03
CA TYR A 360 -24.09 -22.62 21.76
C TYR A 360 -23.56 -21.53 22.69
N LYS A 361 -23.46 -21.82 24.00
CA LYS A 361 -22.91 -20.88 24.99
C LYS A 361 -21.44 -20.57 24.73
N ALA A 362 -20.64 -21.56 24.33
CA ALA A 362 -19.25 -21.35 23.97
C ALA A 362 -19.10 -20.46 22.74
N LEU A 363 -19.94 -20.67 21.71
CA LEU A 363 -19.98 -19.78 20.54
C LEU A 363 -20.40 -18.35 20.94
N ASP A 364 -21.47 -18.17 21.71
CA ASP A 364 -21.93 -16.83 22.12
C ASP A 364 -20.87 -16.10 22.96
N GLY A 365 -20.26 -16.81 23.92
CA GLY A 365 -19.20 -16.27 24.78
C GLY A 365 -17.94 -15.88 24.00
N GLY A 366 -17.49 -16.74 23.09
CA GLY A 366 -16.31 -16.46 22.27
C GLY A 366 -16.54 -15.37 21.22
N ILE A 367 -17.70 -15.34 20.56
CA ILE A 367 -18.06 -14.25 19.62
C ILE A 367 -18.14 -12.91 20.36
N ARG A 368 -18.73 -12.89 21.57
CA ARG A 368 -18.72 -11.69 22.43
C ARG A 368 -17.31 -11.25 22.79
N PHE A 369 -16.41 -12.19 23.07
CA PHE A 369 -15.01 -11.90 23.37
C PHE A 369 -14.32 -11.23 22.16
N LEU A 370 -14.52 -11.75 20.94
CA LEU A 370 -13.99 -11.15 19.71
C LEU A 370 -14.53 -9.73 19.47
N GLY A 371 -15.83 -9.52 19.70
CA GLY A 371 -16.48 -8.21 19.47
C GLY A 371 -16.10 -7.13 20.48
N LYS A 372 -15.85 -7.49 21.74
CA LYS A 372 -15.83 -6.53 22.84
C LYS A 372 -14.66 -5.56 22.84
N ASN A 373 -13.45 -6.03 22.54
CA ASN A 373 -12.24 -5.24 22.81
C ASN A 373 -11.82 -4.37 21.63
N TYR A 374 -12.13 -4.76 20.39
CA TYR A 374 -11.64 -4.06 19.19
C TYR A 374 -12.77 -3.52 18.32
N ILE A 375 -13.68 -4.39 17.91
CA ILE A 375 -14.79 -4.04 16.99
C ILE A 375 -15.67 -2.95 17.62
N ALA A 376 -16.06 -3.12 18.88
CA ALA A 376 -16.94 -2.19 19.59
C ALA A 376 -16.34 -0.79 19.82
N ILE A 377 -15.01 -0.66 19.82
CA ILE A 377 -14.31 0.63 19.95
C ILE A 377 -13.85 1.21 18.60
N GLY A 378 -14.22 0.55 17.50
CA GLY A 378 -14.01 1.04 16.14
C GLY A 378 -12.75 0.53 15.43
N GLN A 379 -11.91 -0.30 16.09
CA GLN A 379 -10.83 -1.08 15.46
C GLN A 379 -11.44 -2.26 14.67
N ASP A 380 -12.21 -1.90 13.65
CA ASP A 380 -13.18 -2.75 12.95
C ASP A 380 -12.56 -3.49 11.75
N THR A 381 -11.23 -3.57 11.67
CA THR A 381 -10.50 -4.35 10.66
C THR A 381 -9.21 -4.88 11.27
N LEU A 382 -8.62 -5.94 10.70
CA LEU A 382 -7.32 -6.45 11.16
C LEU A 382 -6.22 -5.39 11.08
N TYR A 383 -6.28 -4.54 10.05
CA TYR A 383 -5.40 -3.39 9.91
C TYR A 383 -5.55 -2.42 11.10
N LEU A 384 -6.79 -2.03 11.44
CA LEU A 384 -7.03 -1.08 12.55
C LEU A 384 -6.71 -1.69 13.91
N GLN A 385 -6.83 -3.01 14.06
CA GLN A 385 -6.37 -3.74 15.24
C GLN A 385 -4.85 -3.75 15.35
N LYS A 386 -4.11 -3.74 14.23
CA LYS A 386 -2.65 -3.70 14.23
C LYS A 386 -2.09 -2.32 14.52
N PHE A 387 -2.57 -1.30 13.83
CA PHE A 387 -1.97 0.04 13.86
C PHE A 387 -2.66 0.98 14.86
N ASP A 388 -3.84 0.62 15.35
CA ASP A 388 -4.56 1.37 16.39
C ASP A 388 -4.64 2.88 16.13
N VAL A 389 -5.19 3.20 14.95
CA VAL A 389 -5.36 4.58 14.47
C VAL A 389 -6.81 5.06 14.67
N VAL A 390 -7.50 4.51 15.68
CA VAL A 390 -8.90 4.79 16.01
C VAL A 390 -8.98 5.48 17.37
N GLY A 391 -9.28 6.78 17.36
CA GLY A 391 -9.21 7.63 18.55
C GLY A 391 -10.35 7.46 19.57
N PRO A 392 -10.20 8.04 20.78
CA PRO A 392 -9.27 9.14 21.11
C PRO A 392 -7.89 8.74 21.66
N SER A 393 -7.63 7.44 21.90
CA SER A 393 -6.27 6.93 22.17
C SER A 393 -5.71 6.31 20.90
N TYR A 394 -4.38 6.30 20.75
CA TYR A 394 -3.73 5.78 19.56
C TYR A 394 -2.47 5.00 19.94
N TYR A 395 -2.18 3.96 19.17
CA TYR A 395 -0.95 3.15 19.25
C TYR A 395 -0.74 2.41 20.58
N ASP A 396 -1.75 2.33 21.44
CA ASP A 396 -1.66 1.73 22.79
C ASP A 396 -2.48 0.44 22.92
N HIS A 397 -3.44 0.22 22.03
CA HIS A 397 -4.33 -0.93 21.99
C HIS A 397 -4.16 -1.75 20.69
N GLN A 398 -2.90 -2.06 20.37
CA GLN A 398 -2.56 -2.93 19.24
C GLN A 398 -2.71 -4.41 19.60
N TYR A 399 -3.40 -5.18 18.76
CA TYR A 399 -3.64 -6.62 18.97
C TYR A 399 -2.37 -7.48 18.84
N MET A 400 -1.39 -7.02 18.06
CA MET A 400 -0.24 -7.82 17.65
C MET A 400 0.99 -6.94 17.36
N THR A 401 2.18 -7.46 17.68
CA THR A 401 3.48 -6.81 17.45
C THR A 401 4.07 -7.17 16.07
N ASN A 402 3.71 -8.32 15.50
CA ASN A 402 4.18 -8.72 14.16
C ASN A 402 3.61 -7.76 13.09
N VAL A 403 4.50 -7.03 12.42
CA VAL A 403 4.13 -6.05 11.38
C VAL A 403 3.41 -6.68 10.18
N MET A 404 3.68 -7.97 9.90
CA MET A 404 3.14 -8.70 8.74
C MET A 404 1.83 -9.44 9.06
N ALA A 405 1.42 -9.49 10.32
CA ALA A 405 0.31 -10.34 10.76
C ALA A 405 -1.01 -10.07 10.03
N PRO A 406 -1.48 -8.81 9.85
CA PRO A 406 -2.72 -8.54 9.11
C PRO A 406 -2.68 -9.10 7.69
N THR A 407 -1.54 -8.94 7.00
CA THR A 407 -1.33 -9.45 5.64
C THR A 407 -1.39 -10.98 5.60
N SER A 408 -0.72 -11.67 6.53
CA SER A 408 -0.74 -13.14 6.58
C SER A 408 -2.13 -13.72 6.90
N GLU A 409 -2.88 -13.04 7.77
CA GLU A 409 -4.23 -13.43 8.14
C GLU A 409 -5.22 -13.18 6.99
N ALA A 410 -5.06 -12.06 6.29
CA ALA A 410 -5.80 -11.74 5.07
C ALA A 410 -5.51 -12.76 3.95
N ASN A 411 -4.25 -13.11 3.72
CA ASN A 411 -3.88 -14.14 2.76
C ASN A 411 -4.58 -15.47 3.05
N THR A 412 -4.58 -15.88 4.32
CA THR A 412 -5.26 -17.10 4.76
C THR A 412 -6.77 -17.02 4.57
N THR A 413 -7.38 -15.91 4.98
CA THR A 413 -8.84 -15.73 5.00
C THR A 413 -9.40 -15.51 3.60
N GLY A 414 -8.85 -14.55 2.85
CA GLY A 414 -9.22 -14.23 1.47
C GLY A 414 -9.05 -15.43 0.54
N THR A 415 -7.93 -16.17 0.64
CA THR A 415 -7.72 -17.38 -0.19
C THR A 415 -8.75 -18.46 0.12
N LYS A 416 -9.05 -18.70 1.40
CA LYS A 416 -10.08 -19.67 1.80
C LYS A 416 -11.45 -19.25 1.29
N LEU A 417 -11.82 -17.97 1.43
CA LEU A 417 -13.07 -17.43 0.90
C LEU A 417 -13.17 -17.63 -0.61
N LYS A 418 -12.17 -17.16 -1.37
CA LYS A 418 -12.11 -17.29 -2.83
C LYS A 418 -12.25 -18.75 -3.26
N ASN A 419 -11.53 -19.67 -2.63
CA ASN A 419 -11.61 -21.10 -2.94
C ASN A 419 -12.95 -21.72 -2.56
N SER A 420 -13.53 -21.34 -1.42
CA SER A 420 -14.82 -21.84 -0.95
C SER A 420 -15.99 -21.41 -1.85
N PHE A 421 -15.95 -20.18 -2.36
CA PHE A 421 -16.96 -19.65 -3.29
C PHE A 421 -16.71 -20.05 -4.75
N GLY A 422 -15.46 -20.36 -5.12
CA GLY A 422 -15.09 -20.70 -6.49
C GLY A 422 -15.49 -19.59 -7.47
N SER A 423 -16.11 -19.95 -8.58
CA SER A 423 -16.58 -18.99 -9.60
C SER A 423 -17.64 -18.02 -9.09
N SER A 424 -18.32 -18.31 -7.98
CA SER A 424 -19.31 -17.40 -7.38
C SER A 424 -18.67 -16.32 -6.52
N PHE A 425 -17.35 -16.35 -6.28
CA PHE A 425 -16.67 -15.36 -5.44
C PHE A 425 -16.84 -13.94 -5.97
N THR A 426 -16.82 -13.75 -7.28
CA THR A 426 -16.94 -12.43 -7.94
C THR A 426 -18.27 -11.74 -7.70
N SER A 427 -19.33 -12.49 -7.40
CA SER A 427 -20.66 -11.94 -7.11
C SER A 427 -20.94 -11.76 -5.62
N GLN A 428 -20.04 -12.19 -4.73
CA GLN A 428 -20.27 -12.08 -3.29
C GLN A 428 -20.05 -10.64 -2.81
N PRO A 429 -20.95 -10.12 -1.96
CA PRO A 429 -20.75 -8.84 -1.33
C PRO A 429 -19.71 -8.98 -0.20
N PHE A 430 -18.78 -8.03 -0.15
CA PHE A 430 -17.86 -7.78 0.95
C PHE A 430 -17.75 -6.27 1.17
N ALA A 431 -17.50 -5.85 2.40
CA ALA A 431 -17.32 -4.44 2.74
C ALA A 431 -15.96 -4.22 3.39
N PHE A 432 -15.23 -3.22 2.88
CA PHE A 432 -13.88 -2.90 3.29
C PHE A 432 -13.83 -1.49 3.84
N ARG A 433 -13.21 -1.32 5.02
CA ARG A 433 -12.96 -0.02 5.64
C ARG A 433 -11.47 0.30 5.52
N ILE A 434 -11.16 1.18 4.59
CA ILE A 434 -9.80 1.43 4.08
C ILE A 434 -9.26 2.72 4.70
N PRO A 435 -8.18 2.67 5.50
CA PRO A 435 -7.57 3.85 6.10
C PRO A 435 -7.05 4.86 5.09
N VAL A 436 -7.22 6.14 5.40
CA VAL A 436 -6.65 7.28 4.67
C VAL A 436 -5.99 8.22 5.67
N TYR A 437 -4.68 8.43 5.52
CA TYR A 437 -3.90 9.34 6.36
C TYR A 437 -3.72 10.70 5.70
N LEU A 438 -3.47 11.73 6.50
CA LEU A 438 -3.07 13.04 6.01
C LEU A 438 -1.62 12.98 5.52
N ASN A 439 -1.33 13.67 4.41
CA ASN A 439 0.02 13.84 3.87
C ASN A 439 0.79 12.53 3.62
N MET A 440 0.10 11.50 3.12
CA MET A 440 0.74 10.26 2.65
C MET A 440 1.71 10.53 1.49
N PRO A 441 2.72 9.65 1.30
CA PRO A 441 3.56 9.68 0.11
C PRO A 441 2.72 9.61 -1.18
N GLU A 442 3.16 10.32 -2.22
CA GLU A 442 2.43 10.41 -3.50
C GLU A 442 2.10 9.03 -4.07
N ASN A 443 3.10 8.15 -4.10
CA ASN A 443 2.98 6.76 -4.50
C ASN A 443 2.91 5.84 -3.28
N ALA A 444 2.37 4.64 -3.47
CA ALA A 444 2.44 3.60 -2.45
C ALA A 444 3.90 3.31 -2.07
N VAL A 445 4.19 3.16 -0.77
CA VAL A 445 5.54 2.87 -0.30
C VAL A 445 5.99 1.51 -0.83
N GLU A 446 7.14 1.43 -1.50
CA GLU A 446 7.65 0.16 -2.02
C GLU A 446 8.19 -0.73 -0.90
N ASN A 447 8.17 -2.05 -1.12
CA ASN A 447 8.77 -2.99 -0.18
C ASN A 447 10.30 -2.78 -0.15
N PRO A 448 10.96 -2.65 1.01
CA PRO A 448 12.40 -2.37 1.07
C PRO A 448 13.31 -3.47 0.50
N ALA A 449 12.78 -4.68 0.28
CA ALA A 449 13.45 -5.76 -0.44
C ALA A 449 13.25 -5.71 -1.96
N SER A 450 12.29 -4.94 -2.48
CA SER A 450 12.19 -4.76 -3.92
C SER A 450 13.42 -4.02 -4.41
N SER A 451 14.16 -4.66 -5.31
CA SER A 451 15.04 -3.93 -6.17
C SER A 451 14.19 -3.44 -7.34
N GLN A 452 14.01 -2.12 -7.44
CA GLN A 452 14.08 -1.53 -8.76
C GLN A 452 15.48 -1.85 -9.28
N TYR A 453 15.66 -3.05 -9.81
CA TYR A 453 16.71 -3.26 -10.76
C TYR A 453 16.27 -2.42 -11.95
N VAL A 454 16.81 -1.20 -12.00
CA VAL A 454 17.08 -0.52 -13.25
C VAL A 454 17.94 -1.54 -13.99
N PRO A 455 17.49 -2.09 -15.12
CA PRO A 455 18.34 -2.94 -15.92
C PRO A 455 19.74 -2.31 -16.02
N SER A 456 20.80 -3.11 -16.01
CA SER A 456 22.07 -2.66 -16.60
C SER A 456 21.93 -2.31 -18.10
N SER A 457 20.70 -2.39 -18.65
CA SER A 457 20.24 -1.81 -19.91
C SER A 457 19.28 -0.60 -19.78
N ASN A 458 19.10 -0.02 -18.59
CA ASN A 458 18.42 1.26 -18.31
C ASN A 458 19.28 2.19 -17.42
N LEU A 459 20.57 1.89 -17.24
CA LEU A 459 21.48 2.92 -17.74
C LEU A 459 21.03 3.11 -19.18
N VAL A 460 20.46 4.27 -19.50
CA VAL A 460 20.88 4.85 -20.76
C VAL A 460 22.39 5.01 -20.57
N THR A 461 23.15 3.93 -20.79
CA THR A 461 24.34 4.09 -21.59
C THR A 461 23.74 4.54 -22.90
N ASP A 462 23.55 5.86 -22.98
CA ASP A 462 23.99 6.47 -24.18
C ASP A 462 25.38 5.89 -24.42
N SER A 463 25.63 5.34 -25.60
CA SER A 463 26.97 4.87 -25.96
C SER A 463 28.03 5.97 -25.80
N ILE A 464 27.60 7.19 -25.48
CA ILE A 464 28.33 8.42 -25.31
C ILE A 464 28.60 8.79 -23.83
N ILE A 465 27.60 8.80 -22.92
CA ILE A 465 27.80 9.13 -21.49
C ILE A 465 27.07 8.17 -20.53
N ALA A 466 27.56 8.08 -19.30
CA ALA A 466 26.94 7.40 -18.17
C ALA A 466 27.04 8.23 -16.88
N SER A 467 26.10 8.05 -15.96
CA SER A 467 26.13 8.69 -14.64
C SER A 467 25.49 7.79 -13.58
N GLU A 468 26.10 7.73 -12.39
CA GLU A 468 25.48 7.15 -11.19
C GLU A 468 24.76 8.22 -10.34
N THR A 469 25.00 9.50 -10.65
CA THR A 469 24.50 10.65 -9.87
C THR A 469 23.25 11.24 -10.49
N TYR A 470 23.25 11.44 -11.80
CA TYR A 470 22.20 12.09 -12.58
C TYR A 470 21.45 11.09 -13.45
N LEU A 471 20.21 11.41 -13.78
CA LEU A 471 19.37 10.59 -14.66
C LEU A 471 19.51 11.09 -16.09
N ILE A 472 19.95 10.22 -16.99
CA ILE A 472 20.09 10.50 -18.42
C ILE A 472 18.93 9.80 -19.14
N SER A 473 18.06 10.57 -19.79
CA SER A 473 16.94 10.03 -20.56
C SER A 473 17.31 9.85 -22.04
N GLY A 474 16.62 8.93 -22.72
CA GLY A 474 16.92 8.57 -24.12
C GLY A 474 16.70 9.70 -25.12
N ASP A 475 15.89 10.70 -24.77
CA ASP A 475 15.65 11.93 -25.52
C ASP A 475 16.75 13.00 -25.33
N GLY A 476 17.83 12.68 -24.62
CA GLY A 476 18.97 13.58 -24.42
C GLY A 476 18.68 14.65 -23.37
N ILE A 477 18.08 14.27 -22.24
CA ILE A 477 17.91 15.18 -21.10
C ILE A 477 18.62 14.59 -19.87
N ILE A 478 19.24 15.47 -19.10
CA ILE A 478 19.85 15.15 -17.81
C ILE A 478 19.00 15.80 -16.70
N THR A 479 18.48 14.96 -15.81
CA THR A 479 17.72 15.35 -14.60
C THR A 479 18.44 14.83 -13.34
N GLY A 480 17.91 15.13 -12.14
CA GLY A 480 18.59 14.85 -10.88
C GLY A 480 19.56 15.97 -10.46
N VAL A 481 19.59 17.08 -11.19
CA VAL A 481 20.40 18.25 -10.88
C VAL A 481 19.66 19.12 -9.86
N ALA A 482 20.32 19.45 -8.75
CA ALA A 482 19.73 20.26 -7.68
C ALA A 482 20.05 21.75 -7.85
N GLU A 483 19.20 22.61 -7.31
CA GLU A 483 19.45 24.05 -7.22
C GLU A 483 20.83 24.32 -6.61
N GLY A 484 21.61 25.18 -7.26
CA GLY A 484 22.96 25.52 -6.83
C GLY A 484 24.04 24.47 -7.11
N THR A 485 23.75 23.44 -7.92
CA THR A 485 24.77 22.50 -8.40
C THR A 485 25.82 23.25 -9.24
N GLU A 486 27.10 23.11 -8.90
CA GLU A 486 28.21 23.72 -9.64
C GLU A 486 28.56 22.88 -10.87
N VAL A 487 29.08 23.53 -11.93
CA VAL A 487 29.54 22.85 -13.16
C VAL A 487 30.47 21.69 -12.84
N SER A 488 31.43 21.89 -11.92
CA SER A 488 32.38 20.85 -11.52
C SER A 488 31.72 19.62 -10.89
N THR A 489 30.62 19.80 -10.15
CA THR A 489 29.84 18.72 -9.53
C THR A 489 29.01 17.99 -10.58
N LEU A 490 28.44 18.70 -11.56
CA LEU A 490 27.74 18.09 -12.68
C LEU A 490 28.70 17.24 -13.51
N THR A 491 29.79 17.83 -14.00
CA THR A 491 30.76 17.14 -14.86
C THR A 491 31.47 16.02 -14.12
N GLY A 492 31.77 16.19 -12.82
CA GLY A 492 32.37 15.13 -12.01
C GLY A 492 31.47 13.90 -11.81
N GLY A 493 30.15 14.09 -11.88
CA GLY A 493 29.18 13.00 -11.79
C GLY A 493 28.85 12.33 -13.13
N ILE A 494 29.42 12.78 -14.25
CA ILE A 494 29.16 12.24 -15.59
C ILE A 494 30.45 11.66 -16.16
N LYS A 495 30.39 10.41 -16.62
CA LYS A 495 31.47 9.72 -17.30
C LYS A 495 31.19 9.66 -18.80
N VAL A 496 32.12 10.14 -19.62
CA VAL A 496 32.09 9.87 -21.07
C VAL A 496 32.50 8.42 -21.29
N VAL A 497 31.61 7.62 -21.88
CA VAL A 497 31.83 6.19 -22.14
C VAL A 497 32.20 5.91 -23.60
N MET A 498 32.01 6.88 -24.50
CA MET A 498 32.53 6.81 -25.87
C MET A 498 34.05 6.95 -25.88
N GLU A 499 34.73 6.03 -26.55
CA GLU A 499 36.18 6.04 -26.72
C GLU A 499 36.64 7.32 -27.43
N GLY A 500 37.61 8.03 -26.85
CA GLY A 500 38.11 9.30 -27.38
C GLY A 500 37.14 10.49 -27.27
N GLY A 501 36.02 10.33 -26.55
CA GLY A 501 35.03 11.39 -26.35
C GLY A 501 35.46 12.43 -25.31
N VAL A 502 35.14 13.70 -25.59
CA VAL A 502 35.35 14.82 -24.65
C VAL A 502 34.02 15.52 -24.42
N MET A 503 33.67 15.77 -23.15
CA MET A 503 32.47 16.54 -22.80
C MET A 503 32.77 18.02 -22.59
N HIS A 504 31.85 18.86 -23.03
CA HIS A 504 31.85 20.30 -22.86
C HIS A 504 30.44 20.74 -22.42
N LEU A 505 30.34 21.64 -21.45
CA LEU A 505 29.06 22.21 -21.04
C LEU A 505 28.90 23.58 -21.68
N PHE A 506 27.73 23.89 -22.22
CA PHE A 506 27.38 25.17 -22.81
C PHE A 506 26.17 25.77 -22.13
N ASP A 507 26.11 27.09 -22.04
CA ASP A 507 24.89 27.78 -21.64
C ASP A 507 23.83 27.76 -22.75
N ALA A 508 22.62 28.22 -22.41
CA ALA A 508 21.51 28.32 -23.37
C ALA A 508 21.82 29.25 -24.57
N SER A 509 22.79 30.17 -24.43
CA SER A 509 23.24 31.09 -25.50
C SER A 509 24.33 30.48 -26.39
N GLY A 510 24.87 29.33 -26.02
CA GLY A 510 25.92 28.62 -26.76
C GLY A 510 27.34 28.97 -26.34
N ASN A 511 27.55 29.64 -25.21
CA ASN A 511 28.89 29.88 -24.67
C ASN A 511 29.35 28.70 -23.82
N GLU A 512 30.59 28.27 -23.97
CA GLU A 512 31.15 27.21 -23.15
C GLU A 512 31.26 27.65 -21.68
N LYS A 513 30.80 26.79 -20.78
CA LYS A 513 30.62 27.05 -19.36
C LYS A 513 31.52 26.11 -18.56
N THR A 514 32.66 26.63 -18.10
CA THR A 514 33.68 25.85 -17.37
C THR A 514 33.60 26.01 -15.84
N SER A 515 32.77 26.94 -15.35
CA SER A 515 32.56 27.22 -13.91
C SER A 515 31.21 27.88 -13.65
N GLY A 516 30.83 27.98 -12.37
CA GLY A 516 29.57 28.56 -11.92
C GLY A 516 28.44 27.54 -11.75
N LYS A 517 27.22 28.04 -11.50
CA LYS A 517 26.03 27.20 -11.27
C LYS A 517 25.44 26.70 -12.57
N VAL A 518 25.01 25.44 -12.56
CA VAL A 518 24.23 24.81 -13.63
C VAL A 518 22.77 25.24 -13.50
N VAL A 519 22.10 25.51 -14.63
CA VAL A 519 20.70 25.96 -14.67
C VAL A 519 19.90 25.15 -15.69
N THR A 520 18.56 25.17 -15.61
CA THR A 520 17.73 24.60 -16.68
C THR A 520 18.02 25.31 -18.00
N GLY A 521 18.28 24.53 -19.05
CA GLY A 521 18.60 25.06 -20.38
C GLY A 521 20.09 25.12 -20.71
N ASP A 522 20.98 24.88 -19.74
CA ASP A 522 22.37 24.51 -20.05
C ASP A 522 22.37 23.20 -20.87
N ARG A 523 23.43 22.96 -21.64
CA ARG A 523 23.55 21.84 -22.58
C ARG A 523 24.91 21.18 -22.45
N LEU A 524 24.93 19.89 -22.13
CA LEU A 524 26.15 19.09 -22.14
C LEU A 524 26.33 18.50 -23.54
N GLN A 525 27.47 18.73 -24.16
CA GLN A 525 27.81 18.21 -25.48
C GLN A 525 28.99 17.26 -25.38
N VAL A 526 28.98 16.19 -26.17
CA VAL A 526 30.12 15.28 -26.31
C VAL A 526 30.60 15.25 -27.75
N TRP A 527 31.91 15.42 -27.90
CA TRP A 527 32.61 15.54 -29.16
C TRP A 527 33.57 14.36 -29.35
N ASN A 528 33.77 13.92 -30.59
CA ASN A 528 34.76 12.89 -30.90
C ASN A 528 36.18 13.50 -31.06
N SER A 529 37.19 12.65 -31.24
CA SER A 529 38.58 13.07 -31.45
C SER A 529 38.83 13.87 -32.74
N ASN A 530 37.90 13.84 -33.70
CA ASN A 530 37.96 14.63 -34.94
C ASN A 530 37.35 16.03 -34.78
N GLY A 531 36.75 16.33 -33.63
CA GLY A 531 36.07 17.61 -33.39
C GLY A 531 34.64 17.65 -33.93
N ASP A 532 33.97 16.51 -34.12
CA ASP A 532 32.55 16.45 -34.49
C ASP A 532 31.66 16.24 -33.26
N LEU A 533 30.61 17.04 -33.14
CA LEU A 533 29.56 16.87 -32.13
C LEU A 533 28.86 15.52 -32.34
N GLN A 534 28.89 14.67 -31.32
CA GLN A 534 28.22 13.37 -31.33
C GLN A 534 26.83 13.45 -30.74
N LYS A 535 26.68 14.13 -29.59
CA LYS A 535 25.39 14.31 -28.94
C LYS A 535 25.37 15.50 -28.00
N GLU A 536 24.17 16.04 -27.84
CA GLU A 536 23.83 17.11 -26.91
C GLU A 536 22.77 16.62 -25.93
N TYR A 537 22.91 17.03 -24.67
CA TYR A 537 21.99 16.73 -23.59
C TYR A 537 21.52 18.02 -22.92
N GLY A 538 20.21 18.25 -22.88
CA GLY A 538 19.62 19.38 -22.14
C GLY A 538 19.65 19.14 -20.63
N ILE A 539 20.04 20.13 -19.86
CA ILE A 539 19.99 20.08 -18.40
C ILE A 539 18.63 20.56 -17.90
N VAL A 540 18.06 19.85 -16.93
CA VAL A 540 16.78 20.17 -16.28
C VAL A 540 16.92 20.14 -14.77
N ILE A 541 16.53 21.25 -14.14
CA ILE A 541 16.20 21.35 -12.72
C ILE A 541 14.68 21.48 -12.64
N TYR A 542 13.99 20.47 -12.11
CA TYR A 542 12.54 20.50 -11.96
C TYR A 542 12.14 21.67 -11.05
N GLY A 543 11.24 22.51 -11.56
CA GLY A 543 10.78 23.73 -10.91
C GLY A 543 11.44 25.00 -11.44
N ASP A 544 12.59 24.92 -12.12
CA ASP A 544 13.27 26.05 -12.76
C ASP A 544 12.78 26.20 -14.21
N ALA A 545 11.52 26.61 -14.38
CA ALA A 545 10.90 26.82 -15.68
C ALA A 545 11.39 28.13 -16.36
N SER A 546 12.05 29.00 -15.61
CA SER A 546 12.62 30.26 -16.10
C SER A 546 14.05 30.14 -16.62
N GLY A 547 14.80 29.14 -16.15
CA GLY A 547 16.19 28.88 -16.51
C GLY A 547 17.21 29.69 -15.72
N ASP A 548 16.85 30.20 -14.54
CA ASP A 548 17.74 31.04 -13.73
C ASP A 548 18.47 30.25 -12.62
N GLY A 549 18.18 28.95 -12.49
CA GLY A 549 18.80 28.03 -11.54
C GLY A 549 18.26 28.10 -10.12
N VAL A 550 17.18 28.84 -9.86
CA VAL A 550 16.52 28.95 -8.57
C VAL A 550 15.00 28.84 -8.71
N ILE A 551 14.35 28.07 -7.86
CA ILE A 551 12.91 27.86 -7.95
C ILE A 551 12.18 28.98 -7.22
N THR A 552 11.63 29.93 -7.98
CA THR A 552 11.02 31.15 -7.44
C THR A 552 9.64 31.44 -8.05
N VAL A 553 9.05 32.56 -7.64
CA VAL A 553 7.78 33.04 -8.20
C VAL A 553 7.87 33.30 -9.72
N LEU A 554 9.07 33.48 -10.28
CA LEU A 554 9.26 33.63 -11.71
C LEU A 554 8.93 32.34 -12.47
N ASP A 555 9.31 31.18 -11.93
CA ASP A 555 8.98 29.88 -12.50
C ASP A 555 7.49 29.58 -12.37
N LEU A 556 6.92 29.89 -11.20
CA LEU A 556 5.48 29.81 -10.98
C LEU A 556 4.71 30.60 -12.05
N LEU A 557 5.18 31.81 -12.37
CA LEU A 557 4.61 32.66 -13.41
C LEU A 557 4.79 32.06 -14.81
N ARG A 558 5.94 31.44 -15.12
CA ARG A 558 6.17 30.76 -16.40
C ARG A 558 5.20 29.59 -16.59
N VAL A 559 5.06 28.74 -15.57
CA VAL A 559 4.11 27.62 -15.57
C VAL A 559 2.67 28.13 -15.71
N GLN A 560 2.29 29.18 -14.98
CA GLN A 560 0.97 29.80 -15.13
C GLN A 560 0.71 30.26 -16.57
N LYS A 561 1.69 30.94 -17.18
CA LYS A 561 1.55 31.46 -18.55
C LYS A 561 1.48 30.35 -19.59
N GLN A 562 2.17 29.22 -19.38
CA GLN A 562 2.09 28.01 -20.20
C GLN A 562 0.68 27.42 -20.14
N ILE A 563 0.11 27.25 -18.93
CA ILE A 563 -1.25 26.74 -18.73
C ILE A 563 -2.29 27.63 -19.40
N LEU A 564 -2.11 28.96 -19.32
CA LEU A 564 -2.98 29.94 -19.97
C LEU A 564 -2.74 30.07 -21.48
N GLY A 565 -1.78 29.35 -22.05
CA GLY A 565 -1.43 29.42 -23.48
C GLY A 565 -0.83 30.76 -23.93
N THR A 566 -0.39 31.59 -23.00
CA THR A 566 0.17 32.93 -23.28
C THR A 566 1.67 32.91 -23.59
N ILE A 567 2.35 31.81 -23.23
CA ILE A 567 3.68 31.47 -23.69
C ILE A 567 3.69 29.99 -24.09
N LYS A 568 4.73 29.59 -24.82
CA LYS A 568 5.01 28.19 -25.11
C LYS A 568 6.40 27.83 -24.59
N LEU A 569 6.45 27.02 -23.55
CA LEU A 569 7.68 26.38 -23.07
C LEU A 569 7.99 25.18 -23.95
N GLU A 570 9.27 24.94 -24.21
CA GLU A 570 9.76 23.84 -25.03
C GLU A 570 11.02 23.21 -24.41
N GLY A 571 11.36 21.99 -24.81
CA GLY A 571 12.57 21.28 -24.40
C GLY A 571 12.74 21.21 -22.88
N SER A 572 13.93 21.53 -22.39
CA SER A 572 14.27 21.51 -20.96
C SER A 572 13.34 22.37 -20.10
N TYR A 573 12.87 23.52 -20.61
CA TYR A 573 11.99 24.41 -19.84
C TYR A 573 10.58 23.85 -19.66
N LEU A 574 10.06 23.18 -20.69
CA LEU A 574 8.77 22.48 -20.59
C LEU A 574 8.88 21.31 -19.61
N LYS A 575 10.00 20.58 -19.65
CA LYS A 575 10.26 19.47 -18.73
C LYS A 575 10.44 19.95 -17.29
N ALA A 576 11.13 21.08 -17.09
CA ALA A 576 11.27 21.69 -15.77
C ALA A 576 9.93 22.20 -15.20
N ALA A 577 9.01 22.64 -16.07
CA ALA A 577 7.68 23.07 -15.69
C ALA A 577 6.75 21.91 -15.28
N ASP A 578 6.91 20.73 -15.87
CA ASP A 578 6.20 19.50 -15.49
C ASP A 578 6.86 18.85 -14.26
N VAL A 579 6.73 19.51 -13.11
CA VAL A 579 7.29 19.04 -11.82
C VAL A 579 6.52 17.84 -11.25
N SER A 580 5.31 17.58 -11.74
CA SER A 580 4.51 16.40 -11.42
C SER A 580 4.91 15.17 -12.24
N ARG A 581 5.55 15.39 -13.40
CA ARG A 581 6.04 14.37 -14.34
C ARG A 581 4.91 13.51 -14.88
N ASN A 582 3.72 14.09 -14.96
CA ASN A 582 2.55 13.43 -15.51
C ASN A 582 2.49 13.60 -17.05
N GLY A 583 3.46 14.30 -17.66
CA GLY A 583 3.53 14.55 -19.09
C GLY A 583 2.76 15.79 -19.54
N THR A 584 2.13 16.52 -18.63
CA THR A 584 1.32 17.71 -18.91
C THR A 584 1.63 18.83 -17.93
N VAL A 585 1.83 20.05 -18.42
CA VAL A 585 2.01 21.21 -17.53
C VAL A 585 0.65 21.76 -17.15
N ASP A 586 0.22 21.53 -15.91
CA ASP A 586 -1.11 21.89 -15.39
C ASP A 586 -1.08 22.55 -13.99
N VAL A 587 -2.27 22.77 -13.41
CA VAL A 587 -2.42 23.45 -12.11
C VAL A 587 -1.74 22.71 -10.96
N LEU A 588 -1.52 21.40 -11.07
CA LEU A 588 -0.80 20.60 -10.10
C LEU A 588 0.69 20.97 -10.07
N ASP A 589 1.29 21.22 -11.23
CA ASP A 589 2.68 21.69 -11.32
C ASP A 589 2.85 23.06 -10.69
N LEU A 590 1.91 23.95 -11.02
CA LEU A 590 1.81 25.28 -10.43
C LEU A 590 1.73 25.19 -8.89
N LEU A 591 0.89 24.30 -8.36
CA LEU A 591 0.74 24.09 -6.93
C LEU A 591 2.03 23.54 -6.29
N ARG A 592 2.73 22.61 -6.95
CA ARG A 592 3.99 22.04 -6.44
C ARG A 592 5.10 23.08 -6.36
N ILE A 593 5.25 23.91 -7.40
CA ILE A 593 6.19 25.04 -7.40
C ILE A 593 5.81 26.04 -6.29
N GLN A 594 4.53 26.36 -6.13
CA GLN A 594 4.07 27.25 -5.06
C GLN A 594 4.43 26.70 -3.67
N LYS A 595 4.17 25.41 -3.42
CA LYS A 595 4.46 24.77 -2.13
C LYS A 595 5.96 24.72 -1.83
N HIS A 596 6.78 24.55 -2.87
CA HIS A 596 8.24 24.63 -2.77
C HIS A 596 8.72 26.01 -2.36
N ILE A 597 8.25 27.06 -3.05
CA ILE A 597 8.57 28.45 -2.71
C ILE A 597 8.16 28.80 -1.26
N LEU A 598 7.04 28.23 -0.79
CA LEU A 598 6.55 28.42 0.58
C LEU A 598 7.26 27.55 1.63
N GLY A 599 8.19 26.67 1.23
CA GLY A 599 8.89 25.75 2.13
C GLY A 599 8.01 24.63 2.70
N SER A 600 6.81 24.43 2.15
CA SER A 600 5.84 23.43 2.61
C SER A 600 6.04 22.03 2.00
N SER A 601 6.78 21.92 0.90
CA SER A 601 7.23 20.66 0.29
C SER A 601 8.42 20.89 -0.63
N THR A 602 9.39 19.98 -0.70
CA THR A 602 10.51 20.08 -1.65
C THR A 602 10.17 19.44 -3.01
N ILE A 603 10.70 19.97 -4.12
CA ILE A 603 10.58 19.33 -5.43
C ILE A 603 11.73 18.34 -5.58
N THR A 604 11.40 17.06 -5.75
CA THR A 604 12.39 16.02 -6.03
C THR A 604 12.99 16.25 -7.42
N GLN A 605 14.31 16.07 -7.55
CA GLN A 605 15.01 16.27 -8.81
C GLN A 605 15.22 14.98 -9.61
N LYS A 606 15.12 13.82 -8.94
CA LYS A 606 15.18 12.47 -9.53
C LYS A 606 13.81 11.89 -9.78
#